data_AF-A0A7U5XZD8-F1
#
_entry.id   AF-A0A7U5XZD8-F1
#
_cell.length_a   1.000
_cell.length_b   1.000
_cell.length_c   1.000
_cell.angle_alpha   90.00
_cell.angle_beta   90.00
_cell.angle_gamma   90.00
#
_symmetry.space_group_name_H-M   'P 1'
#
loop_
_entity.id
_entity.type
_entity.pdbx_description
1 polymer ?
#
loop_
_entity_poly.entity_id
_entity_poly.type
_entity_poly.pdbx_seq_one_letter_code
_entity_poly.pdbx_strand_id
1 'polypeptide(L)'
;MTLHRPTAFALLATLLLPAAHAASLRVTLSHDLSTARPSETVTIPWLEVNKAMPGALIQRIAVKDAAGKAVPYQVTNVAPLAKDPQNVGAAYGELIFQHSFKAGEKSATYTVETIDGVAPVFPARAFARYVPERLDDFAWENDKLAHRTYGPALMAPAPPGSGKEVLQTSGLDLWFKRVSYPIVDRWYNKGHDHYHHDEGEGMDMYNVGKSRGAGGTGIWDGKTLYTSVNYANWKVLANGPVRSVFELRYDAWDAAGTPVTEVKRFTVDAGHYLDRIDSTFEFKDKASLLAAVGLNKTPSDKGEQPDIDVYREVKDGVLLQWVKQKTKGEFGTAIILPGATEYAQDQLNHLVLAPVKAGQPLRYYAGGAWNRAGEITSLEQWKAYVADMAQRARHPVKVALQAQP
;
A
#
# COMPACT_ATOMS: atom_id res chain seq x y z
N MET A 1 -55.90 -76.86 -13.22
CA MET A 1 -55.69 -75.39 -13.28
C MET A 1 -55.17 -74.93 -11.93
N THR A 2 -53.85 -74.89 -11.79
CA THR A 2 -53.15 -74.47 -10.56
C THR A 2 -52.52 -73.12 -10.85
N LEU A 3 -52.95 -72.07 -10.14
CA LEU A 3 -52.45 -70.71 -10.31
C LEU A 3 -51.03 -70.57 -9.73
N HIS A 4 -50.08 -70.16 -10.57
CA HIS A 4 -48.80 -69.61 -10.12
C HIS A 4 -48.96 -68.12 -9.77
N ARG A 5 -48.50 -67.73 -8.57
CA ARG A 5 -48.25 -66.33 -8.19
C ARG A 5 -46.82 -65.97 -8.56
N PRO A 6 -46.55 -64.84 -9.25
CA PRO A 6 -45.19 -64.34 -9.39
C PRO A 6 -44.84 -63.42 -8.20
N THR A 7 -43.68 -63.67 -7.61
CA THR A 7 -43.04 -62.80 -6.63
C THR A 7 -42.34 -61.66 -7.36
N ALA A 8 -42.77 -60.42 -7.14
CA ALA A 8 -42.10 -59.23 -7.66
C ALA A 8 -40.93 -58.85 -6.77
N PHE A 9 -39.70 -58.92 -7.30
CA PHE A 9 -38.52 -58.32 -6.69
C PHE A 9 -38.51 -56.81 -6.98
N ALA A 10 -38.63 -55.98 -5.95
CA ALA A 10 -38.41 -54.55 -6.06
C ALA A 10 -36.90 -54.26 -6.03
N LEU A 11 -36.35 -53.77 -7.15
CA LEU A 11 -35.01 -53.18 -7.16
C LEU A 11 -35.05 -51.84 -6.43
N LEU A 12 -34.37 -51.77 -5.29
CA LEU A 12 -34.11 -50.52 -4.59
C LEU A 12 -32.99 -49.78 -5.34
N ALA A 13 -33.35 -48.77 -6.14
CA ALA A 13 -32.39 -47.88 -6.76
C ALA A 13 -31.80 -46.96 -5.69
N THR A 14 -30.56 -47.21 -5.28
CA THR A 14 -29.78 -46.30 -4.46
C THR A 14 -29.41 -45.07 -5.29
N LEU A 15 -30.16 -43.98 -5.08
CA LEU A 15 -29.77 -42.64 -5.53
C LEU A 15 -28.46 -42.25 -4.83
N LEU A 16 -27.34 -42.45 -5.51
CA LEU A 16 -26.08 -41.77 -5.18
C LEU A 16 -26.30 -40.27 -5.44
N LEU A 17 -26.66 -39.54 -4.39
CA LEU A 17 -26.48 -38.10 -4.36
C LEU A 17 -24.99 -37.83 -4.61
N PRO A 18 -24.61 -36.98 -5.58
CA PRO A 18 -23.23 -36.55 -5.66
C PRO A 18 -22.96 -35.82 -4.34
N ALA A 19 -22.05 -36.35 -3.53
CA ALA A 19 -21.42 -35.56 -2.50
C ALA A 19 -20.74 -34.41 -3.22
N ALA A 20 -21.40 -33.25 -3.28
CA ALA A 20 -20.78 -31.99 -3.61
C ALA A 20 -19.71 -31.80 -2.54
N HIS A 21 -18.50 -32.30 -2.81
CA HIS A 21 -17.39 -32.00 -1.94
C HIS A 21 -17.28 -30.48 -1.95
N ALA A 22 -17.24 -29.89 -0.77
CA ALA A 22 -17.00 -28.47 -0.63
C ALA A 22 -15.57 -28.23 -1.10
N ALA A 23 -15.42 -27.92 -2.38
CA ALA A 23 -14.13 -27.67 -3.01
C ALA A 23 -13.36 -26.65 -2.16
N SER A 24 -12.17 -27.02 -1.75
CA SER A 24 -11.27 -26.12 -1.01
C SER A 24 -9.99 -25.91 -1.81
N LEU A 25 -9.29 -24.83 -1.50
CA LEU A 25 -8.04 -24.47 -2.14
C LEU A 25 -6.95 -24.44 -1.09
N ARG A 26 -6.01 -25.38 -1.19
CA ARG A 26 -4.77 -25.31 -0.42
C ARG A 26 -3.85 -24.27 -1.05
N VAL A 27 -3.34 -23.38 -0.21
CA VAL A 27 -2.40 -22.32 -0.56
C VAL A 27 -1.09 -22.58 0.19
N THR A 28 -0.01 -22.80 -0.54
CA THR A 28 1.32 -22.97 0.05
C THR A 28 2.17 -21.74 -0.28
N LEU A 29 2.66 -21.09 0.78
CA LEU A 29 3.57 -19.95 0.70
C LEU A 29 5.01 -20.45 0.82
N SER A 30 5.95 -19.85 0.11
CA SER A 30 7.38 -20.18 0.26
C SER A 30 8.29 -19.00 -0.06
N HIS A 31 9.46 -18.96 0.61
CA HIS A 31 10.53 -18.00 0.30
C HIS A 31 11.91 -18.53 0.72
N ASP A 32 12.95 -17.80 0.35
CA ASP A 32 14.37 -18.18 0.53
C ASP A 32 15.08 -17.40 1.66
N LEU A 33 14.62 -16.20 2.03
CA LEU A 33 15.22 -15.38 3.10
C LEU A 33 15.23 -16.07 4.48
N SER A 34 16.30 -15.90 5.26
CA SER A 34 16.44 -16.42 6.63
C SER A 34 15.88 -15.49 7.72
N THR A 35 15.73 -14.21 7.40
CA THR A 35 15.17 -13.20 8.30
C THR A 35 13.66 -13.40 8.50
N ALA A 36 13.15 -12.91 9.63
CA ALA A 36 11.71 -12.90 9.87
C ALA A 36 11.01 -11.99 8.85
N ARG A 37 9.78 -12.36 8.46
CA ARG A 37 8.93 -11.56 7.56
C ARG A 37 7.56 -11.30 8.21
N PRO A 38 7.50 -10.43 9.24
CA PRO A 38 6.23 -10.01 9.80
C PRO A 38 5.33 -9.37 8.75
N SER A 39 4.03 -9.67 8.86
CA SER A 39 2.93 -9.07 8.10
C SER A 39 3.04 -9.20 6.58
N GLU A 40 3.70 -10.25 6.07
CA GLU A 40 3.83 -10.46 4.63
C GLU A 40 2.44 -10.60 3.98
N THR A 41 2.13 -9.69 3.07
CA THR A 41 0.86 -9.68 2.35
C THR A 41 0.87 -10.69 1.21
N VAL A 42 -0.01 -11.69 1.33
CA VAL A 42 -0.25 -12.71 0.31
C VAL A 42 -1.33 -12.20 -0.63
N THR A 43 -1.11 -12.33 -1.94
CA THR A 43 -2.09 -12.01 -2.96
C THR A 43 -2.31 -13.21 -3.87
N ILE A 44 -3.58 -13.50 -4.15
CA ILE A 44 -3.99 -14.56 -5.07
C ILE A 44 -5.02 -13.94 -6.02
N PRO A 45 -4.82 -13.96 -7.35
CA PRO A 45 -5.83 -13.49 -8.28
C PRO A 45 -7.18 -14.19 -8.01
N TRP A 46 -8.26 -13.41 -7.87
CA TRP A 46 -9.57 -13.96 -7.53
C TRP A 46 -10.10 -14.93 -8.61
N LEU A 47 -9.67 -14.73 -9.86
CA LEU A 47 -9.90 -15.63 -10.98
C LEU A 47 -9.31 -17.04 -10.72
N GLU A 48 -8.12 -17.13 -10.13
CA GLU A 48 -7.51 -18.44 -9.79
C GLU A 48 -8.23 -19.10 -8.60
N VAL A 49 -8.74 -18.32 -7.64
CA VAL A 49 -9.60 -18.83 -6.57
C VAL A 49 -10.88 -19.42 -7.16
N ASN A 50 -11.57 -18.70 -8.05
CA ASN A 50 -12.79 -19.19 -8.70
C ASN A 50 -12.55 -20.38 -9.62
N LYS A 51 -11.40 -20.45 -10.29
CA LYS A 51 -11.02 -21.62 -11.08
C LYS A 51 -10.86 -22.87 -10.22
N ALA A 52 -10.27 -22.74 -9.02
CA ALA A 52 -10.10 -23.84 -8.08
C ALA A 52 -11.40 -24.18 -7.31
N MET A 53 -12.24 -23.18 -7.07
CA MET A 53 -13.50 -23.28 -6.33
C MET A 53 -14.62 -22.61 -7.15
N PRO A 54 -15.16 -23.26 -8.19
CA PRO A 54 -16.16 -22.66 -9.07
C PRO A 54 -17.39 -22.16 -8.32
N GLY A 55 -17.76 -20.90 -8.54
CA GLY A 55 -18.90 -20.26 -7.89
C GLY A 55 -18.64 -19.77 -6.46
N ALA A 56 -17.38 -19.76 -6.00
CA ALA A 56 -17.01 -19.19 -4.71
C ALA A 56 -17.48 -17.73 -4.59
N LEU A 57 -18.21 -17.44 -3.53
CA LEU A 57 -18.71 -16.10 -3.22
C LEU A 57 -17.78 -15.44 -2.18
N ILE A 58 -17.36 -14.20 -2.43
CA ILE A 58 -16.40 -13.46 -1.58
C ILE A 58 -16.84 -13.42 -0.10
N GLN A 59 -18.14 -13.38 0.16
CA GLN A 59 -18.74 -13.29 1.49
C GLN A 59 -18.98 -14.65 2.13
N ARG A 60 -18.80 -15.76 1.40
CA ARG A 60 -19.01 -17.14 1.86
C ARG A 60 -17.76 -18.00 1.75
N ILE A 61 -16.60 -17.38 1.97
CA ILE A 61 -15.34 -18.10 2.13
C ILE A 61 -14.73 -17.83 3.51
N ALA A 62 -13.93 -18.77 3.97
CA ALA A 62 -12.99 -18.59 5.06
C ALA A 62 -11.56 -18.86 4.56
N VAL A 63 -10.60 -18.10 5.09
CA VAL A 63 -9.17 -18.40 4.95
C VAL A 63 -8.70 -18.92 6.31
N LYS A 64 -8.16 -20.13 6.35
CA LYS A 64 -7.71 -20.80 7.57
C LYS A 64 -6.21 -21.08 7.53
N ASP A 65 -5.54 -20.88 8.65
CA ASP A 65 -4.16 -21.31 8.82
C ASP A 65 -4.04 -22.84 8.97
N ALA A 66 -2.81 -23.34 9.09
CA ALA A 66 -2.54 -24.77 9.25
C ALA A 66 -3.14 -25.38 10.54
N ALA A 67 -3.51 -24.57 11.53
CA ALA A 67 -4.20 -25.01 12.75
C ALA A 67 -5.74 -24.99 12.59
N GLY A 68 -6.25 -24.63 11.41
CA GLY A 68 -7.69 -24.52 11.13
C GLY A 68 -8.33 -23.23 11.65
N LYS A 69 -7.53 -22.27 12.14
CA LYS A 69 -8.04 -20.99 12.65
C LYS A 69 -8.28 -20.03 11.49
N ALA A 70 -9.48 -19.45 11.45
CA ALA A 70 -9.82 -18.43 10.48
C ALA A 70 -8.98 -17.15 10.68
N VAL A 71 -8.48 -16.58 9.59
CA VAL A 71 -7.69 -15.34 9.59
C VAL A 71 -8.42 -14.23 8.81
N PRO A 72 -8.16 -12.96 9.14
CA PRO A 72 -8.64 -11.83 8.34
C PRO A 72 -8.19 -11.93 6.89
N TYR A 73 -9.14 -11.71 5.98
CA TYR A 73 -8.88 -11.64 4.56
C TYR A 73 -9.67 -10.49 3.92
N GLN A 74 -9.32 -10.20 2.68
CA GLN A 74 -9.93 -9.18 1.83
C GLN A 74 -10.03 -9.72 0.41
N VAL A 75 -11.12 -9.45 -0.29
CA VAL A 75 -11.15 -9.58 -1.76
C VAL A 75 -11.30 -8.19 -2.35
N THR A 76 -10.35 -7.77 -3.19
CA THR A 76 -10.34 -6.42 -3.76
C THR A 76 -11.23 -6.30 -5.00
N ASN A 77 -11.73 -5.09 -5.27
CA ASN A 77 -12.39 -4.74 -6.52
C ASN A 77 -11.63 -3.59 -7.21
N VAL A 78 -10.46 -3.91 -7.77
CA VAL A 78 -9.58 -2.92 -8.41
C VAL A 78 -10.09 -2.46 -9.79
N ALA A 79 -11.10 -3.14 -10.34
CA ALA A 79 -11.74 -2.81 -11.61
C ALA A 79 -13.25 -2.63 -11.41
N PRO A 80 -13.71 -1.56 -10.73
CA PRO A 80 -15.11 -1.42 -10.30
C PRO A 80 -16.14 -1.39 -11.44
N LEU A 81 -15.71 -1.18 -12.69
CA LEU A 81 -16.56 -1.22 -13.87
C LEU A 81 -16.61 -2.60 -14.54
N ALA A 82 -15.73 -3.53 -14.15
CA ALA A 82 -15.73 -4.90 -14.66
C ALA A 82 -17.04 -5.60 -14.33
N LYS A 83 -17.46 -6.50 -15.22
CA LYS A 83 -18.67 -7.29 -15.11
C LYS A 83 -18.29 -8.77 -15.14
N ASP A 84 -19.02 -9.57 -14.35
CA ASP A 84 -18.82 -11.01 -14.27
C ASP A 84 -20.14 -11.76 -14.38
N PRO A 85 -20.80 -11.72 -15.55
CA PRO A 85 -22.11 -12.36 -15.72
C PRO A 85 -22.06 -13.89 -15.66
N GLN A 86 -20.88 -14.49 -15.82
CA GLN A 86 -20.66 -15.93 -15.69
C GLN A 86 -20.22 -16.35 -14.27
N ASN A 87 -20.06 -15.39 -13.35
CA ASN A 87 -19.57 -15.63 -11.98
C ASN A 87 -18.26 -16.45 -11.94
N VAL A 88 -17.32 -16.12 -12.82
CA VAL A 88 -16.00 -16.77 -12.92
C VAL A 88 -14.93 -16.03 -12.13
N GLY A 89 -15.29 -14.98 -11.40
CA GLY A 89 -14.38 -14.13 -10.63
C GLY A 89 -13.77 -12.97 -11.42
N ALA A 90 -14.24 -12.68 -12.64
CA ALA A 90 -13.62 -11.69 -13.53
C ALA A 90 -13.80 -10.22 -13.07
N ALA A 91 -14.76 -9.94 -12.18
CA ALA A 91 -15.04 -8.59 -11.69
C ALA A 91 -14.24 -8.19 -10.44
N TYR A 92 -13.43 -9.09 -9.90
CA TYR A 92 -12.65 -8.83 -8.68
C TYR A 92 -11.14 -8.89 -8.97
N GLY A 93 -10.36 -8.30 -8.08
CA GLY A 93 -8.91 -8.31 -8.14
C GLY A 93 -8.32 -9.56 -7.49
N GLU A 94 -7.99 -9.45 -6.22
CA GLU A 94 -7.18 -10.44 -5.50
C GLU A 94 -7.85 -10.83 -4.19
N LEU A 95 -7.77 -12.10 -3.82
CA LEU A 95 -7.86 -12.54 -2.42
C LEU A 95 -6.54 -12.19 -1.72
N ILE A 96 -6.66 -11.51 -0.59
CA ILE A 96 -5.54 -10.97 0.19
C ILE A 96 -5.68 -11.39 1.64
N PHE A 97 -4.59 -11.87 2.22
CA PHE A 97 -4.45 -12.12 3.66
C PHE A 97 -2.98 -11.94 4.05
N GLN A 98 -2.65 -12.08 5.33
CA GLN A 98 -1.27 -11.90 5.81
C GLN A 98 -0.74 -13.13 6.55
N HIS A 99 0.56 -13.34 6.43
CA HIS A 99 1.32 -14.29 7.21
C HIS A 99 2.57 -13.63 7.79
N SER A 100 2.95 -13.98 9.02
CA SER A 100 4.16 -13.48 9.66
C SER A 100 5.16 -14.63 9.80
N PHE A 101 6.09 -14.75 8.84
CA PHE A 101 7.13 -15.77 8.91
C PHE A 101 8.08 -15.47 10.06
N LYS A 102 8.33 -16.46 10.92
CA LYS A 102 9.40 -16.39 11.92
C LYS A 102 10.77 -16.46 11.23
N ALA A 103 11.81 -16.01 11.91
CA ALA A 103 13.18 -16.23 11.43
C ALA A 103 13.42 -17.73 11.21
N GLY A 104 13.93 -18.09 10.02
CA GLY A 104 14.14 -19.47 9.60
C GLY A 104 12.92 -20.22 9.08
N GLU A 105 11.69 -19.73 9.27
CA GLU A 105 10.48 -20.30 8.66
C GLU A 105 10.52 -20.06 7.15
N LYS A 106 10.37 -21.11 6.33
CA LYS A 106 10.50 -21.02 4.86
C LYS A 106 9.19 -21.24 4.11
N SER A 107 8.17 -21.77 4.79
CA SER A 107 6.90 -22.11 4.17
C SER A 107 5.79 -22.11 5.22
N ALA A 108 4.59 -21.77 4.78
CA ALA A 108 3.36 -21.81 5.55
C ALA A 108 2.25 -22.29 4.63
N THR A 109 1.26 -22.98 5.19
CA THR A 109 0.11 -23.48 4.42
C THR A 109 -1.18 -22.90 4.99
N TYR A 110 -2.08 -22.57 4.08
CA TYR A 110 -3.42 -22.08 4.35
C TYR A 110 -4.44 -22.88 3.53
N THR A 111 -5.68 -22.85 3.96
CA THR A 111 -6.82 -23.38 3.22
C THR A 111 -7.84 -22.26 3.00
N VAL A 112 -8.27 -22.08 1.75
CA VAL A 112 -9.47 -21.31 1.41
C VAL A 112 -10.60 -22.30 1.23
N GLU A 113 -11.73 -22.11 1.89
CA GLU A 113 -12.87 -23.03 1.84
C GLU A 113 -14.19 -22.25 1.79
N THR A 114 -15.22 -22.86 1.20
CA THR A 114 -16.59 -22.34 1.26
C THR A 114 -17.19 -22.57 2.63
N ILE A 115 -17.99 -21.61 3.11
CA ILE A 115 -18.74 -21.71 4.37
C ILE A 115 -20.23 -21.48 4.12
N ASP A 116 -21.09 -22.11 4.93
CA ASP A 116 -22.55 -21.96 4.81
C ASP A 116 -23.05 -20.56 5.21
N GLY A 117 -22.31 -19.91 6.11
CA GLY A 117 -22.59 -18.57 6.62
C GLY A 117 -21.93 -17.44 5.83
N VAL A 118 -22.02 -16.23 6.37
CA VAL A 118 -21.28 -15.07 5.87
C VAL A 118 -20.02 -14.87 6.72
N ALA A 119 -18.90 -14.57 6.08
CA ALA A 119 -17.66 -14.26 6.77
C ALA A 119 -17.82 -13.05 7.72
N PRO A 120 -17.15 -13.05 8.89
CA PRO A 120 -17.23 -11.92 9.80
C PRO A 120 -16.59 -10.66 9.18
N VAL A 121 -17.05 -9.49 9.61
CA VAL A 121 -16.40 -8.23 9.26
C VAL A 121 -15.08 -8.14 10.04
N PHE A 122 -13.99 -7.94 9.31
CA PHE A 122 -12.68 -7.72 9.92
C PHE A 122 -12.43 -6.22 10.09
N PRO A 123 -11.83 -5.78 11.22
CA PRO A 123 -11.49 -4.37 11.43
C PRO A 123 -10.59 -3.80 10.33
N ALA A 124 -10.88 -2.57 9.90
CA ALA A 124 -10.03 -1.87 8.93
C ALA A 124 -8.66 -1.54 9.55
N ARG A 125 -7.58 -1.96 8.88
CA ARG A 125 -6.19 -1.62 9.22
C ARG A 125 -5.47 -0.87 8.11
N ALA A 126 -6.14 -0.62 6.99
CA ALA A 126 -5.66 0.20 5.89
C ALA A 126 -6.85 1.00 5.36
N PHE A 127 -6.67 2.30 5.17
CA PHE A 127 -7.73 3.21 4.76
C PHE A 127 -7.17 4.36 3.92
N ALA A 128 -7.94 4.81 2.93
CA ALA A 128 -7.63 5.94 2.07
C ALA A 128 -8.91 6.68 1.70
N ARG A 129 -8.87 8.01 1.66
CA ARG A 129 -9.99 8.83 1.23
C ARG A 129 -9.58 10.20 0.70
N TYR A 130 -10.51 10.79 -0.03
CA TYR A 130 -10.54 12.21 -0.32
C TYR A 130 -11.02 13.01 0.90
N VAL A 131 -10.44 14.19 1.11
CA VAL A 131 -10.63 15.05 2.28
C VAL A 131 -11.04 16.47 1.83
N PRO A 132 -12.28 16.66 1.35
CA PRO A 132 -12.74 17.96 0.88
C PRO A 132 -12.73 19.03 1.98
N GLU A 133 -12.92 18.63 3.24
CA GLU A 133 -12.96 19.53 4.39
C GLU A 133 -11.60 20.20 4.67
N ARG A 134 -10.50 19.67 4.15
CA ARG A 134 -9.16 20.27 4.25
C ARG A 134 -8.62 20.64 2.87
N LEU A 135 -9.36 21.50 2.17
CA LEU A 135 -8.93 22.08 0.89
C LEU A 135 -8.49 21.01 -0.13
N ASP A 136 -9.30 19.95 -0.22
CA ASP A 136 -9.09 18.81 -1.11
C ASP A 136 -7.87 17.95 -0.80
N ASP A 137 -7.37 17.90 0.44
CA ASP A 137 -6.34 16.92 0.78
C ASP A 137 -6.78 15.48 0.37
N PHE A 138 -5.80 14.62 0.12
CA PHE A 138 -6.02 13.18 -0.01
C PHE A 138 -5.19 12.49 1.05
N ALA A 139 -5.82 11.64 1.87
CA ALA A 139 -5.17 11.03 3.02
C ALA A 139 -5.31 9.52 3.02
N TRP A 140 -4.30 8.84 3.54
CA TRP A 140 -4.30 7.39 3.70
C TRP A 140 -3.48 6.98 4.90
N GLU A 141 -3.75 5.78 5.39
CA GLU A 141 -3.07 5.26 6.57
C GLU A 141 -3.13 3.73 6.62
N ASN A 142 -2.25 3.17 7.43
CA ASN A 142 -2.39 1.84 7.99
C ASN A 142 -2.23 1.86 9.52
N ASP A 143 -2.06 0.70 10.15
CA ASP A 143 -1.83 0.56 11.59
C ASP A 143 -0.46 1.05 12.08
N LYS A 144 0.42 1.55 11.21
CA LYS A 144 1.76 2.04 11.53
C LYS A 144 1.94 3.53 11.29
N LEU A 145 1.41 4.03 10.18
CA LEU A 145 1.65 5.39 9.70
C LEU A 145 0.43 5.95 8.98
N ALA A 146 0.27 7.27 9.01
CA ALA A 146 -0.69 7.99 8.20
C ALA A 146 0.04 8.97 7.28
N HIS A 147 -0.64 9.42 6.24
CA HIS A 147 -0.07 10.26 5.20
C HIS A 147 -1.14 11.20 4.66
N ARG A 148 -0.66 12.26 4.02
CA ARG A 148 -1.49 13.03 3.09
C ARG A 148 -0.68 13.53 1.90
N THR A 149 -1.41 13.97 0.89
CA THR A 149 -0.92 14.89 -0.13
C THR A 149 -2.01 15.90 -0.45
N TYR A 150 -1.63 16.96 -1.16
CA TYR A 150 -2.40 18.19 -1.22
C TYR A 150 -3.23 18.26 -2.50
N GLY A 151 -4.45 18.77 -2.41
CA GLY A 151 -5.37 18.82 -3.56
C GLY A 151 -5.61 20.19 -4.18
N PRO A 152 -6.47 20.24 -5.19
CA PRO A 152 -6.70 21.43 -6.03
C PRO A 152 -7.18 22.68 -5.27
N ALA A 153 -8.06 22.54 -4.28
CA ALA A 153 -8.51 23.71 -3.52
C ALA A 153 -7.37 24.38 -2.73
N LEU A 154 -6.33 23.66 -2.28
CA LEU A 154 -5.19 24.27 -1.57
C LEU A 154 -4.33 25.15 -2.50
N MET A 155 -4.12 24.75 -3.76
CA MET A 155 -3.32 25.53 -4.71
C MET A 155 -4.02 26.79 -5.23
N ALA A 156 -5.35 26.90 -5.08
CA ALA A 156 -6.09 28.06 -5.52
C ALA A 156 -5.66 29.32 -4.74
N PRO A 157 -5.62 30.51 -5.37
CA PRO A 157 -5.27 31.75 -4.69
C PRO A 157 -6.12 31.99 -3.44
N ALA A 158 -5.49 32.53 -2.39
CA ALA A 158 -6.20 32.96 -1.19
C ALA A 158 -7.04 34.21 -1.51
N PRO A 159 -8.34 34.24 -1.17
CA PRO A 159 -9.09 35.49 -1.18
C PRO A 159 -8.40 36.54 -0.29
N PRO A 160 -8.37 37.83 -0.68
CA PRO A 160 -7.76 38.88 0.13
C PRO A 160 -8.28 38.87 1.58
N GLY A 161 -7.36 38.85 2.55
CA GLY A 161 -7.68 38.85 3.98
C GLY A 161 -8.13 37.51 4.57
N SER A 162 -8.21 36.43 3.79
CA SER A 162 -8.70 35.12 4.28
C SER A 162 -7.70 34.37 5.19
N GLY A 163 -6.40 34.68 5.11
CA GLY A 163 -5.36 33.91 5.78
C GLY A 163 -5.24 32.46 5.31
N LYS A 164 -5.94 32.09 4.23
CA LYS A 164 -5.93 30.74 3.66
C LYS A 164 -4.51 30.39 3.21
N GLU A 165 -4.04 29.23 3.62
CA GLU A 165 -2.80 28.64 3.11
C GLU A 165 -2.89 28.43 1.59
N VAL A 166 -1.78 28.67 0.90
CA VAL A 166 -1.61 28.34 -0.52
C VAL A 166 -0.31 27.57 -0.69
N LEU A 167 -0.44 26.31 -1.10
CA LEU A 167 0.70 25.43 -1.35
C LEU A 167 0.52 24.69 -2.67
N GLN A 168 1.55 24.79 -3.52
CA GLN A 168 1.68 24.05 -4.76
C GLN A 168 2.81 23.04 -4.63
N THR A 169 2.45 21.75 -4.52
CA THR A 169 3.43 20.67 -4.34
C THR A 169 2.82 19.31 -4.67
N SER A 170 3.66 18.38 -5.15
CA SER A 170 3.39 16.94 -5.21
C SER A 170 4.23 16.13 -4.21
N GLY A 171 4.73 16.81 -3.17
CA GLY A 171 5.35 16.13 -2.04
C GLY A 171 4.35 15.30 -1.23
N LEU A 172 4.88 14.29 -0.54
CA LEU A 172 4.10 13.41 0.34
C LEU A 172 4.40 13.74 1.80
N ASP A 173 3.34 13.87 2.59
CA ASP A 173 3.40 14.21 4.02
C ASP A 173 3.27 12.94 4.88
N LEU A 174 3.93 12.93 6.05
CA LEU A 174 3.89 11.83 7.01
C LEU A 174 3.28 12.26 8.34
N TRP A 175 2.28 11.52 8.78
CA TRP A 175 1.66 11.63 10.08
C TRP A 175 2.04 10.42 10.94
N PHE A 176 2.68 10.68 12.07
CA PHE A 176 3.23 9.64 12.91
C PHE A 176 2.23 9.19 13.96
N LYS A 177 1.95 7.89 13.99
CA LYS A 177 0.96 7.27 14.87
C LYS A 177 1.61 6.59 16.06
N ARG A 178 0.88 6.53 17.18
CA ARG A 178 1.19 5.72 18.37
C ARG A 178 0.14 4.65 18.65
N VAL A 179 -0.86 4.57 17.77
CA VAL A 179 -2.03 3.69 17.86
C VAL A 179 -2.20 2.92 16.56
N SER A 180 -2.75 1.72 16.65
CA SER A 180 -2.92 0.82 15.50
C SER A 180 -4.26 0.93 14.78
N TYR A 181 -5.23 1.67 15.35
CA TYR A 181 -6.50 1.92 14.68
C TYR A 181 -6.42 3.13 13.73
N PRO A 182 -7.33 3.24 12.75
CA PRO A 182 -7.42 4.42 11.88
C PRO A 182 -7.62 5.75 12.64
N ILE A 183 -6.91 6.80 12.24
CA ILE A 183 -6.95 8.14 12.85
C ILE A 183 -7.37 9.26 11.89
N VAL A 184 -7.32 9.03 10.57
CA VAL A 184 -7.46 10.07 9.54
C VAL A 184 -8.76 10.85 9.71
N ASP A 185 -9.89 10.16 9.82
CA ASP A 185 -11.21 10.80 9.98
C ASP A 185 -11.28 11.64 11.25
N ARG A 186 -10.79 11.10 12.38
CA ARG A 186 -10.86 11.78 13.67
C ARG A 186 -9.94 13.01 13.70
N TRP A 187 -8.73 12.91 13.15
CA TRP A 187 -7.78 14.01 13.15
C TRP A 187 -8.25 15.16 12.27
N TYR A 188 -8.72 14.90 11.04
CA TYR A 188 -9.30 15.96 10.22
C TYR A 188 -10.54 16.60 10.87
N ASN A 189 -11.37 15.81 11.56
CA ASN A 189 -12.54 16.35 12.26
C ASN A 189 -12.18 17.23 13.48
N LYS A 190 -11.02 17.01 14.12
CA LYS A 190 -10.50 17.90 15.18
C LYS A 190 -10.02 19.25 14.63
N GLY A 191 -9.60 19.29 13.36
CA GLY A 191 -9.12 20.51 12.70
C GLY A 191 -7.60 20.62 12.62
N HIS A 192 -7.14 21.48 11.71
CA HIS A 192 -5.74 21.55 11.26
C HIS A 192 -4.73 21.74 12.40
N ASP A 193 -4.99 22.66 13.31
CA ASP A 193 -4.03 23.02 14.36
C ASP A 193 -3.88 21.93 15.43
N HIS A 194 -4.88 21.05 15.57
CA HIS A 194 -4.91 20.06 16.65
C HIS A 194 -4.00 18.87 16.40
N TYR A 195 -3.96 18.34 15.17
CA TYR A 195 -3.17 17.14 14.89
C TYR A 195 -1.66 17.40 14.84
N HIS A 196 -1.20 18.63 15.05
CA HIS A 196 0.22 18.99 15.27
C HIS A 196 0.66 18.82 16.74
N HIS A 197 -0.22 18.35 17.61
CA HIS A 197 0.08 18.08 19.02
C HIS A 197 -0.18 16.60 19.34
N ASP A 198 0.82 15.94 19.95
CA ASP A 198 0.65 14.57 20.42
C ASP A 198 -0.21 14.54 21.70
N GLU A 199 -1.50 14.24 21.52
CA GLU A 199 -2.48 14.03 22.58
C GLU A 199 -2.61 12.54 22.98
N GLY A 200 -1.66 11.68 22.56
CA GLY A 200 -1.60 10.25 22.87
C GLY A 200 -1.78 9.32 21.68
N GLU A 201 -2.29 9.82 20.54
CA GLU A 201 -2.50 9.02 19.32
C GLU A 201 -1.38 9.17 18.29
N GLY A 202 -0.55 10.21 18.40
CA GLY A 202 0.35 10.62 17.33
C GLY A 202 0.31 12.11 17.04
N MET A 203 1.09 12.54 16.04
CA MET A 203 1.04 13.90 15.50
C MET A 203 1.55 14.00 14.05
N ASP A 204 1.12 15.04 13.35
CA ASP A 204 1.78 15.59 12.17
C ASP A 204 2.91 16.53 12.61
N MET A 205 4.15 16.14 12.36
CA MET A 205 5.34 16.95 12.63
C MET A 205 6.26 17.04 11.41
N TYR A 206 5.82 16.54 10.26
CA TYR A 206 6.63 16.43 9.07
C TYR A 206 6.30 17.59 8.13
N ASN A 207 7.18 18.58 8.06
CA ASN A 207 6.96 19.68 7.12
C ASN A 207 7.38 19.26 5.70
N VAL A 208 6.45 19.36 4.74
CA VAL A 208 6.73 19.09 3.32
C VAL A 208 7.17 20.37 2.58
N GLY A 209 6.41 21.45 2.69
CA GLY A 209 6.58 22.65 1.87
C GLY A 209 6.62 22.33 0.36
N LYS A 210 7.54 22.97 -0.38
CA LYS A 210 7.74 22.74 -1.82
C LYS A 210 8.67 21.56 -2.15
N SER A 211 9.16 20.85 -1.13
CA SER A 211 10.03 19.68 -1.33
C SER A 211 9.22 18.52 -1.94
N ARG A 212 9.88 17.37 -2.10
CA ARG A 212 9.24 16.10 -2.44
C ARG A 212 8.70 15.37 -1.21
N GLY A 213 8.82 15.95 -0.03
CA GLY A 213 8.37 15.33 1.22
C GLY A 213 9.03 13.98 1.40
N ALA A 214 8.26 12.96 1.77
CA ALA A 214 8.74 11.59 1.96
C ALA A 214 8.40 10.68 0.76
N GLY A 215 8.87 11.00 -0.45
CA GLY A 215 8.72 10.13 -1.61
C GLY A 215 7.94 10.71 -2.80
N GLY A 216 7.75 12.02 -2.85
CA GLY A 216 7.28 12.72 -4.05
C GLY A 216 8.28 12.60 -5.21
N THR A 217 7.80 12.81 -6.43
CA THR A 217 8.58 12.62 -7.66
C THR A 217 8.82 13.91 -8.44
N GLY A 218 9.73 13.83 -9.41
CA GLY A 218 9.93 14.81 -10.47
C GLY A 218 10.82 14.25 -11.57
N ILE A 219 11.07 15.04 -12.61
CA ILE A 219 12.01 14.70 -13.69
C ILE A 219 13.30 15.49 -13.48
N TRP A 220 14.44 14.80 -13.52
CA TRP A 220 15.77 15.38 -13.38
C TRP A 220 16.42 15.55 -14.75
N ASP A 221 16.88 16.75 -15.08
CA ASP A 221 17.59 17.03 -16.35
C ASP A 221 19.12 16.94 -16.24
N GLY A 222 19.64 16.55 -15.07
CA GLY A 222 21.07 16.60 -14.74
C GLY A 222 21.43 17.76 -13.80
N LYS A 223 20.58 18.78 -13.69
CA LYS A 223 20.82 20.01 -12.91
C LYS A 223 19.61 20.48 -12.11
N THR A 224 18.41 20.34 -12.66
CA THR A 224 17.15 20.89 -12.14
C THR A 224 16.12 19.78 -12.00
N LEU A 225 15.38 19.82 -10.89
CA LEU A 225 14.24 18.95 -10.66
C LEU A 225 12.96 19.66 -11.12
N TYR A 226 12.32 19.15 -12.18
CA TYR A 226 11.02 19.62 -12.67
C TYR A 226 9.92 18.81 -12.01
N THR A 227 8.91 19.50 -11.48
CA THR A 227 7.93 18.88 -10.59
C THR A 227 6.51 19.24 -11.01
N SER A 228 5.60 18.30 -10.77
CA SER A 228 4.17 18.60 -10.78
C SER A 228 3.76 19.41 -9.55
N VAL A 229 2.50 19.86 -9.56
CA VAL A 229 1.83 20.51 -8.42
C VAL A 229 0.91 19.49 -7.73
N ASN A 230 -0.14 19.95 -7.06
CA ASN A 230 -1.15 19.15 -6.39
C ASN A 230 -1.77 18.13 -7.34
N TYR A 231 -2.29 17.02 -6.79
CA TYR A 231 -2.97 16.03 -7.63
C TYR A 231 -4.21 16.66 -8.27
N ALA A 232 -4.54 16.21 -9.48
CA ALA A 232 -5.65 16.74 -10.28
C ALA A 232 -6.89 15.83 -10.23
N ASN A 233 -6.71 14.52 -10.05
CA ASN A 233 -7.82 13.58 -9.86
C ASN A 233 -7.41 12.42 -8.97
N TRP A 234 -8.37 11.74 -8.36
CA TRP A 234 -8.16 10.62 -7.45
C TRP A 234 -9.14 9.47 -7.73
N LYS A 235 -8.76 8.26 -7.33
CA LYS A 235 -9.65 7.10 -7.30
C LYS A 235 -9.27 6.16 -6.17
N VAL A 236 -10.20 5.90 -5.24
CA VAL A 236 -10.04 4.81 -4.26
C VAL A 236 -10.52 3.51 -4.92
N LEU A 237 -9.64 2.52 -4.98
CA LEU A 237 -9.91 1.21 -5.60
C LEU A 237 -10.27 0.15 -4.55
N ALA A 238 -9.66 0.22 -3.37
CA ALA A 238 -9.95 -0.70 -2.27
C ALA A 238 -9.56 -0.07 -0.93
N ASN A 239 -10.30 -0.43 0.12
CA ASN A 239 -9.96 -0.12 1.52
C ASN A 239 -10.19 -1.34 2.40
N GLY A 240 -9.21 -1.64 3.26
CA GLY A 240 -9.26 -2.61 4.36
C GLY A 240 -9.77 -4.03 4.02
N PRO A 241 -9.70 -4.98 4.96
CA PRO A 241 -9.00 -4.98 6.25
C PRO A 241 -7.49 -5.22 6.18
N VAL A 242 -6.94 -5.53 5.00
CA VAL A 242 -5.51 -5.84 4.83
C VAL A 242 -4.78 -4.76 4.02
N ARG A 243 -5.43 -4.26 2.97
CA ARG A 243 -4.82 -3.38 1.97
C ARG A 243 -5.76 -2.27 1.55
N SER A 244 -5.20 -1.08 1.38
CA SER A 244 -5.81 -0.02 0.59
C SER A 244 -5.07 0.16 -0.73
N VAL A 245 -5.83 0.43 -1.79
CA VAL A 245 -5.29 0.77 -3.11
C VAL A 245 -6.01 2.00 -3.62
N PHE A 246 -5.25 2.99 -4.07
CA PHE A 246 -5.81 4.19 -4.68
C PHE A 246 -4.85 4.74 -5.74
N GLU A 247 -5.38 5.63 -6.57
CA GLU A 247 -4.64 6.32 -7.62
C GLU A 247 -4.78 7.81 -7.48
N LEU A 248 -3.69 8.53 -7.74
CA LEU A 248 -3.65 9.97 -7.89
C LEU A 248 -3.09 10.31 -9.26
N ARG A 249 -3.80 11.14 -10.02
CA ARG A 249 -3.38 11.64 -11.33
C ARG A 249 -2.91 13.07 -11.19
N TYR A 250 -1.75 13.38 -11.74
CA TYR A 250 -1.19 14.72 -11.85
C TYR A 250 -1.32 15.22 -13.29
N ASP A 251 -1.74 16.47 -13.45
CA ASP A 251 -1.81 17.14 -14.76
C ASP A 251 -0.44 17.37 -15.37
N ALA A 252 -0.43 17.72 -16.66
CA ALA A 252 0.80 17.93 -17.39
C ALA A 252 1.65 19.07 -16.77
N TRP A 253 2.94 18.83 -16.59
CA TRP A 253 3.93 19.86 -16.28
C TRP A 253 5.05 19.85 -17.31
N ASP A 254 5.75 20.98 -17.46
CA ASP A 254 6.91 21.07 -18.34
C ASP A 254 8.18 20.58 -17.62
N ALA A 255 8.83 19.57 -18.20
CA ALA A 255 10.14 19.10 -17.79
C ALA A 255 11.17 19.43 -18.87
N ALA A 256 11.77 20.62 -18.77
CA ALA A 256 12.74 21.14 -19.73
C ALA A 256 12.25 21.07 -21.20
N GLY A 257 11.05 21.58 -21.46
CA GLY A 257 10.42 21.55 -22.78
C GLY A 257 9.70 20.23 -23.13
N THR A 258 9.67 19.25 -22.22
CA THR A 258 8.94 18.00 -22.40
C THR A 258 7.69 17.99 -21.50
N PRO A 259 6.48 18.01 -22.06
CA PRO A 259 5.26 17.82 -21.28
C PRO A 259 5.22 16.40 -20.69
N VAL A 260 5.02 16.30 -19.37
CA VAL A 260 4.93 15.04 -18.64
C VAL A 260 3.66 15.00 -17.82
N THR A 261 2.93 13.87 -17.84
CA THR A 261 1.87 13.58 -16.86
C THR A 261 2.26 12.39 -16.00
N GLU A 262 1.62 12.24 -14.84
CA GLU A 262 1.89 11.11 -13.94
C GLU A 262 0.59 10.55 -13.34
N VAL A 263 0.52 9.22 -13.26
CA VAL A 263 -0.42 8.51 -12.39
C VAL A 263 0.39 7.76 -11.34
N LYS A 264 0.12 8.04 -10.06
CA LYS A 264 0.65 7.28 -8.93
C LYS A 264 -0.41 6.31 -8.43
N ARG A 265 -0.11 5.02 -8.44
CA ARG A 265 -0.90 4.01 -7.72
C ARG A 265 -0.21 3.68 -6.40
N PHE A 266 -0.92 3.87 -5.31
CA PHE A 266 -0.47 3.53 -3.97
C PHE A 266 -1.04 2.18 -3.56
N THR A 267 -0.21 1.34 -2.95
CA THR A 267 -0.59 0.08 -2.31
C THR A 267 -0.13 0.13 -0.87
N VAL A 268 -1.09 0.27 0.03
CA VAL A 268 -0.91 0.52 1.46
C VAL A 268 -1.31 -0.74 2.20
N ASP A 269 -0.32 -1.48 2.71
CA ASP A 269 -0.54 -2.74 3.42
C ASP A 269 -0.47 -2.54 4.93
N ALA A 270 -1.38 -3.18 5.66
CA ALA A 270 -1.31 -3.26 7.11
C ALA A 270 0.03 -3.85 7.58
N GLY A 271 0.58 -3.34 8.68
CA GLY A 271 1.79 -3.86 9.32
C GLY A 271 3.11 -3.36 8.72
N HIS A 272 3.09 -2.47 7.73
CA HIS A 272 4.30 -1.94 7.08
C HIS A 272 4.48 -0.43 7.32
N TYR A 273 5.73 0.02 7.41
CA TYR A 273 6.10 1.45 7.53
C TYR A 273 6.38 2.11 6.17
N LEU A 274 6.42 1.32 5.09
CA LEU A 274 6.63 1.80 3.73
C LEU A 274 5.49 1.33 2.84
N ASP A 275 4.89 2.26 2.11
CA ASP A 275 3.92 1.98 1.07
C ASP A 275 4.61 1.67 -0.24
N ARG A 276 4.03 0.78 -1.04
CA ARG A 276 4.46 0.59 -2.44
C ARG A 276 3.78 1.63 -3.32
N ILE A 277 4.57 2.33 -4.11
CA ILE A 277 4.11 3.36 -5.04
C ILE A 277 4.58 2.99 -6.45
N ASP A 278 3.64 2.90 -7.38
CA ASP A 278 3.88 2.68 -8.80
C ASP A 278 3.57 3.99 -9.54
N SER A 279 4.61 4.75 -9.93
CA SER A 279 4.46 6.00 -10.68
C SER A 279 4.63 5.76 -12.17
N THR A 280 3.58 6.00 -12.95
CA THR A 280 3.58 5.83 -14.41
C THR A 280 3.59 7.21 -15.06
N PHE A 281 4.65 7.50 -15.81
CA PHE A 281 4.82 8.76 -16.52
C PHE A 281 4.41 8.60 -17.98
N GLU A 282 3.80 9.64 -18.54
CA GLU A 282 3.54 9.74 -19.98
C GLU A 282 4.25 10.98 -20.53
N PHE A 283 4.94 10.80 -21.66
CA PHE A 283 5.67 11.84 -22.38
C PHE A 283 5.92 11.39 -23.83
N LYS A 284 6.27 12.33 -24.70
CA LYS A 284 6.53 12.09 -26.13
C LYS A 284 7.94 12.48 -26.52
N ASP A 285 8.36 12.08 -27.73
CA ASP A 285 9.57 12.54 -28.43
C ASP A 285 10.92 12.25 -27.73
N LYS A 286 10.90 11.45 -26.66
CA LYS A 286 12.08 10.93 -25.97
C LYS A 286 11.88 9.45 -25.67
N ALA A 287 12.94 8.66 -25.82
CA ALA A 287 12.91 7.24 -25.50
C ALA A 287 12.84 6.97 -23.97
N SER A 288 13.42 7.87 -23.18
CA SER A 288 13.42 7.81 -21.72
C SER A 288 13.63 9.19 -21.09
N LEU A 289 13.18 9.34 -19.85
CA LEU A 289 13.52 10.43 -18.95
C LEU A 289 14.18 9.89 -17.68
N LEU A 290 14.79 10.74 -16.87
CA LEU A 290 15.30 10.36 -15.57
C LEU A 290 14.34 10.85 -14.49
N ALA A 291 13.64 9.92 -13.85
CA ALA A 291 12.76 10.26 -12.74
C ALA A 291 13.55 10.31 -11.44
N ALA A 292 13.19 11.24 -10.58
CA ALA A 292 13.71 11.39 -9.24
C ALA A 292 12.62 11.12 -8.21
N VAL A 293 12.98 10.43 -7.14
CA VAL A 293 12.16 10.33 -5.92
C VAL A 293 12.93 11.02 -4.79
N GLY A 294 12.27 11.89 -4.04
CA GLY A 294 12.95 12.78 -3.10
C GLY A 294 12.54 12.68 -1.64
N LEU A 295 13.51 12.90 -0.76
CA LEU A 295 13.32 13.19 0.67
C LEU A 295 13.62 14.66 0.96
N ASN A 296 12.75 15.33 1.74
CA ASN A 296 12.97 16.70 2.19
C ASN A 296 14.28 16.81 3.01
N LYS A 297 15.06 17.88 2.78
CA LYS A 297 16.27 18.22 3.54
C LYS A 297 15.98 18.81 4.92
N THR A 298 14.80 19.39 5.14
CA THR A 298 14.42 20.03 6.41
C THR A 298 13.00 19.63 6.86
N PRO A 299 12.72 18.34 7.12
CA PRO A 299 11.39 17.85 7.48
C PRO A 299 11.03 18.06 8.96
N SER A 300 11.19 19.26 9.51
CA SER A 300 10.95 19.51 10.94
C SER A 300 9.66 20.26 11.23
N ASP A 301 9.13 20.04 12.43
CA ASP A 301 8.02 20.82 12.99
C ASP A 301 8.43 22.27 13.23
N LYS A 302 7.45 23.15 13.35
CA LYS A 302 7.67 24.58 13.60
C LYS A 302 8.41 24.79 14.92
N GLY A 303 9.53 25.50 14.87
CA GLY A 303 10.34 25.85 16.04
C GLY A 303 11.33 24.77 16.48
N GLU A 304 11.38 23.64 15.78
CA GLU A 304 12.40 22.62 15.98
C GLU A 304 13.67 22.94 15.19
N GLN A 305 14.83 22.52 15.73
CA GLN A 305 16.12 22.59 15.07
C GLN A 305 16.61 21.15 14.89
N PRO A 306 16.32 20.52 13.73
CA PRO A 306 16.59 19.10 13.55
C PRO A 306 18.08 18.83 13.35
N ASP A 307 18.58 17.76 13.97
CA ASP A 307 19.82 17.08 13.56
C ASP A 307 19.45 15.95 12.59
N ILE A 308 20.04 15.94 11.38
CA ILE A 308 19.59 15.08 10.27
C ILE A 308 20.75 14.27 9.74
N ASP A 309 20.66 12.95 9.92
CA ASP A 309 21.55 11.98 9.31
C ASP A 309 20.96 11.48 7.98
N VAL A 310 21.74 11.44 6.90
CA VAL A 310 21.30 10.96 5.58
C VAL A 310 22.22 9.84 5.09
N TYR A 311 21.63 8.73 4.66
CA TYR A 311 22.35 7.55 4.20
C TYR A 311 21.88 7.10 2.82
N ARG A 312 22.80 6.51 2.05
CA ARG A 312 22.54 5.91 0.75
C ARG A 312 23.09 4.49 0.78
N GLU A 313 22.28 3.51 0.39
CA GLU A 313 22.76 2.15 0.13
C GLU A 313 22.56 1.86 -1.36
N VAL A 314 23.66 1.99 -2.10
CA VAL A 314 23.68 1.96 -3.58
C VAL A 314 23.22 0.60 -4.10
N LYS A 315 23.61 -0.49 -3.43
CA LYS A 315 23.27 -1.86 -3.88
C LYS A 315 21.76 -2.09 -3.91
N ASP A 316 21.05 -1.46 -2.98
CA ASP A 316 19.62 -1.66 -2.77
C ASP A 316 18.77 -0.48 -3.27
N GLY A 317 19.40 0.55 -3.86
CA GLY A 317 18.72 1.75 -4.34
C GLY A 317 18.03 2.53 -3.22
N VAL A 318 18.62 2.54 -2.03
CA VAL A 318 18.02 3.13 -0.84
C VAL A 318 18.54 4.55 -0.62
N LEU A 319 17.63 5.45 -0.27
CA LEU A 319 17.91 6.76 0.33
C LEU A 319 17.12 6.84 1.63
N LEU A 320 17.78 7.03 2.77
CA LEU A 320 17.09 7.11 4.07
C LEU A 320 17.63 8.25 4.93
N GLN A 321 16.80 8.71 5.85
CA GLN A 321 17.12 9.75 6.81
C GLN A 321 16.76 9.32 8.23
N TRP A 322 17.44 9.91 9.21
CA TRP A 322 17.02 9.93 10.60
C TRP A 322 17.11 11.35 11.14
N VAL A 323 16.00 11.83 11.70
CA VAL A 323 15.77 13.22 12.06
C VAL A 323 15.51 13.29 13.55
N LYS A 324 16.37 14.01 14.27
CA LYS A 324 16.24 14.21 15.72
C LYS A 324 15.71 15.61 16.00
N GLN A 325 14.52 15.68 16.59
CA GLN A 325 13.90 16.93 17.03
C GLN A 325 14.00 17.03 18.56
N LYS A 326 14.27 18.23 19.06
CA LYS A 326 14.54 18.49 20.48
C LYS A 326 13.36 18.12 21.37
N THR A 327 12.13 18.45 20.96
CA THR A 327 10.95 18.23 21.80
C THR A 327 9.95 17.21 21.25
N LYS A 328 10.09 16.81 19.98
CA LYS A 328 9.14 15.92 19.29
C LYS A 328 9.65 14.49 19.09
N GLY A 329 10.87 14.20 19.54
CA GLY A 329 11.48 12.87 19.39
C GLY A 329 12.17 12.72 18.04
N GLU A 330 12.35 11.47 17.62
CA GLU A 330 13.20 11.13 16.48
C GLU A 330 12.43 10.25 15.50
N PHE A 331 12.56 10.52 14.22
CA PHE A 331 11.87 9.76 13.19
C PHE A 331 12.77 9.46 12.00
N GLY A 332 12.47 8.36 11.31
CA GLY A 332 13.12 7.96 10.08
C GLY A 332 12.20 8.17 8.89
N THR A 333 12.78 8.48 7.73
CA THR A 333 12.12 8.35 6.43
C THR A 333 13.02 7.59 5.47
N ALA A 334 12.44 6.95 4.46
CA ALA A 334 13.20 6.20 3.49
C ALA A 334 12.47 6.09 2.16
N ILE A 335 13.28 5.95 1.11
CA ILE A 335 12.89 5.51 -0.21
C ILE A 335 13.70 4.26 -0.54
N ILE A 336 13.03 3.24 -1.07
CA ILE A 336 13.65 2.09 -1.71
C ILE A 336 13.25 2.14 -3.19
N LEU A 337 14.22 2.37 -4.07
CA LEU A 337 14.00 2.45 -5.52
C LEU A 337 14.77 1.31 -6.23
N PRO A 338 14.13 0.14 -6.44
CA PRO A 338 14.70 -0.91 -7.28
C PRO A 338 15.02 -0.37 -8.67
N GLY A 339 16.25 -0.56 -9.13
CA GLY A 339 16.71 -0.03 -10.42
C GLY A 339 17.21 1.42 -10.37
N ALA A 340 17.42 1.98 -9.17
CA ALA A 340 18.15 3.23 -9.02
C ALA A 340 19.51 3.18 -9.73
N THR A 341 19.83 4.22 -10.48
CA THR A 341 21.11 4.35 -11.19
C THR A 341 22.01 5.37 -10.52
N GLU A 342 21.43 6.42 -9.93
CA GLU A 342 22.15 7.60 -9.50
C GLU A 342 21.50 8.25 -8.27
N TYR A 343 22.25 9.14 -7.62
CA TYR A 343 21.76 9.99 -6.54
C TYR A 343 22.11 11.43 -6.84
N ALA A 344 21.19 12.34 -6.54
CA ALA A 344 21.37 13.76 -6.71
C ALA A 344 20.81 14.54 -5.51
N GLN A 345 20.84 15.86 -5.62
CA GLN A 345 20.19 16.75 -4.68
C GLN A 345 19.93 18.09 -5.35
N ASP A 346 18.89 18.78 -4.88
CA ASP A 346 18.67 20.19 -5.17
C ASP A 346 18.69 20.99 -3.85
N GLN A 347 18.15 22.20 -3.85
CA GLN A 347 18.08 23.04 -2.65
C GLN A 347 17.22 22.43 -1.53
N LEU A 348 16.15 21.70 -1.87
CA LEU A 348 15.14 21.22 -0.92
C LEU A 348 15.19 19.71 -0.69
N ASN A 349 15.82 18.94 -1.57
CA ASN A 349 15.67 17.50 -1.65
C ASN A 349 17.00 16.77 -1.72
N HIS A 350 17.06 15.61 -1.05
CA HIS A 350 17.94 14.52 -1.44
C HIS A 350 17.19 13.60 -2.41
N LEU A 351 17.84 13.16 -3.47
CA LEU A 351 17.19 12.44 -4.58
C LEU A 351 17.85 11.09 -4.84
N VAL A 352 17.02 10.09 -5.17
CA VAL A 352 17.42 8.84 -5.81
C VAL A 352 16.76 8.76 -7.18
N LEU A 353 17.53 8.36 -8.20
CA LEU A 353 17.16 8.53 -9.61
C LEU A 353 17.11 7.18 -10.34
N ALA A 354 16.17 7.04 -11.27
CA ALA A 354 16.09 5.89 -12.18
C ALA A 354 15.52 6.30 -13.55
N PRO A 355 15.94 5.64 -14.64
CA PRO A 355 15.38 5.90 -15.96
C PRO A 355 13.94 5.39 -16.03
N VAL A 356 13.07 6.17 -16.68
CA VAL A 356 11.67 5.82 -16.93
C VAL A 356 11.35 5.86 -18.42
N LYS A 357 10.41 5.02 -18.83
CA LYS A 357 9.83 5.00 -20.17
C LYS A 357 8.35 5.32 -20.09
N ALA A 358 7.81 5.99 -21.10
CA ALA A 358 6.40 6.32 -21.15
C ALA A 358 5.52 5.05 -21.00
N GLY A 359 4.49 5.15 -20.16
CA GLY A 359 3.55 4.06 -19.90
C GLY A 359 4.08 2.90 -19.05
N GLN A 360 5.35 2.94 -18.61
CA GLN A 360 5.92 1.91 -17.73
C GLN A 360 5.98 2.41 -16.28
N PRO A 361 5.49 1.64 -15.30
CA PRO A 361 5.50 2.05 -13.91
C PRO A 361 6.92 2.00 -13.33
N LEU A 362 7.34 3.11 -12.72
CA LEU A 362 8.44 3.15 -11.78
C LEU A 362 7.93 2.74 -10.40
N ARG A 363 8.30 1.53 -9.97
CA ARG A 363 7.96 1.02 -8.64
C ARG A 363 9.00 1.43 -7.62
N TYR A 364 8.55 2.00 -6.51
CA TYR A 364 9.37 2.30 -5.34
C TYR A 364 8.56 2.13 -4.05
N TYR A 365 9.26 2.24 -2.92
CA TYR A 365 8.66 2.17 -1.60
C TYR A 365 9.04 3.43 -0.81
N ALA A 366 8.10 4.02 -0.10
CA ALA A 366 8.36 5.22 0.70
C ALA A 366 7.49 5.27 1.96
N GLY A 367 7.98 5.96 2.98
CA GLY A 367 7.30 6.09 4.27
C GLY A 367 8.29 6.44 5.39
N GLY A 368 7.95 6.10 6.63
CA GLY A 368 8.75 6.47 7.79
C GLY A 368 8.33 5.78 9.08
N ALA A 369 9.06 6.05 10.15
CA ALA A 369 8.78 5.53 11.48
C ALA A 369 9.14 6.56 12.55
N TRP A 370 8.46 6.53 13.69
CA TRP A 370 8.70 7.46 14.80
C TRP A 370 9.03 6.71 16.07
N ASN A 371 10.03 7.19 16.80
CA ASN A 371 10.48 6.53 18.02
C ASN A 371 9.41 6.44 19.11
N ARG A 372 8.46 7.38 19.17
CA ARG A 372 7.36 7.31 20.16
C ARG A 372 6.27 6.32 19.79
N ALA A 373 6.28 5.74 18.59
CA ALA A 373 5.44 4.60 18.23
C ALA A 373 5.89 3.30 18.93
N GLY A 374 7.17 3.23 19.35
CA GLY A 374 7.70 2.18 20.23
C GLY A 374 8.31 0.95 19.53
N GLU A 375 8.05 0.73 18.25
CA GLU A 375 8.61 -0.45 17.53
C GLU A 375 9.97 -0.17 16.86
N ILE A 376 10.14 1.02 16.27
CA ILE A 376 11.40 1.48 15.68
C ILE A 376 11.79 2.76 16.41
N THR A 377 12.77 2.65 17.29
CA THR A 377 13.16 3.67 18.27
C THR A 377 14.54 4.26 18.03
N SER A 378 15.33 3.69 17.11
CA SER A 378 16.67 4.15 16.78
C SER A 378 16.96 4.08 15.27
N LEU A 379 18.00 4.79 14.85
CA LEU A 379 18.53 4.75 13.49
C LEU A 379 18.92 3.32 13.06
N GLU A 380 19.51 2.52 13.95
CA GLU A 380 19.93 1.15 13.65
C GLU A 380 18.73 0.26 13.36
N GLN A 381 17.65 0.39 14.15
CA GLN A 381 16.40 -0.32 13.91
C GLN A 381 15.75 0.12 12.59
N TRP A 382 15.81 1.43 12.27
CA TRP A 382 15.31 1.93 11.00
C TRP A 382 16.11 1.41 9.80
N LYS A 383 17.44 1.44 9.87
CA LYS A 383 18.33 0.86 8.84
C LYS A 383 18.05 -0.62 8.64
N ALA A 384 17.89 -1.39 9.72
CA ALA A 384 17.57 -2.80 9.66
C ALA A 384 16.21 -3.05 8.97
N TYR A 385 15.17 -2.30 9.36
CA TYR A 385 13.85 -2.40 8.73
C TYR A 385 13.89 -2.10 7.23
N VAL A 386 14.56 -1.02 6.82
CA VAL A 386 14.68 -0.63 5.41
C VAL A 386 15.46 -1.67 4.61
N ALA A 387 16.55 -2.20 5.17
CA ALA A 387 17.32 -3.27 4.54
C ALA A 387 16.49 -4.56 4.36
N ASP A 388 15.71 -4.95 5.38
CA ASP A 388 14.81 -6.09 5.30
C ASP A 388 13.73 -5.90 4.23
N MET A 389 13.13 -4.71 4.15
CA MET A 389 12.14 -4.38 3.12
C MET A 389 12.74 -4.42 1.71
N ALA A 390 13.97 -3.93 1.53
CA ALA A 390 14.67 -3.99 0.25
C ALA A 390 14.95 -5.45 -0.18
N GLN A 391 15.33 -6.32 0.77
CA GLN A 391 15.48 -7.75 0.51
C GLN A 391 14.16 -8.41 0.12
N ARG A 392 13.07 -8.13 0.86
CA ARG A 392 11.74 -8.68 0.55
C ARG A 392 11.24 -8.28 -0.83
N ALA A 393 11.47 -7.03 -1.24
CA ALA A 393 11.10 -6.55 -2.57
C ALA A 393 11.78 -7.33 -3.71
N ARG A 394 13.01 -7.83 -3.49
CA ARG A 394 13.74 -8.68 -4.46
C ARG A 394 13.41 -10.17 -4.34
N HIS A 395 12.96 -10.61 -3.17
CA HIS A 395 12.66 -12.00 -2.85
C HIS A 395 11.17 -12.15 -2.47
N PRO A 396 10.23 -11.91 -3.42
CA PRO A 396 8.81 -12.01 -3.14
C PRO A 396 8.43 -13.44 -2.73
N VAL A 397 7.41 -13.57 -1.87
CA VAL A 397 6.84 -14.87 -1.53
C VAL A 397 6.24 -15.53 -2.77
N LYS A 398 6.56 -16.80 -2.96
CA LYS A 398 5.95 -17.65 -3.99
C LYS A 398 4.68 -18.28 -3.42
N VAL A 399 3.60 -18.23 -4.19
CA VAL A 399 2.31 -18.81 -3.83
C VAL A 399 2.00 -19.97 -4.77
N ALA A 400 1.82 -21.16 -4.22
CA ALA A 400 1.38 -22.35 -4.93
C ALA A 400 -0.06 -22.68 -4.55
N LEU A 401 -0.87 -23.03 -5.55
CA LEU A 401 -2.31 -23.27 -5.42
C LEU A 401 -2.60 -24.74 -5.76
N GLN A 402 -3.35 -25.41 -4.90
CA GLN A 402 -3.78 -26.79 -5.11
C GLN A 402 -5.26 -26.93 -4.75
N ALA A 403 -6.11 -27.14 -5.75
CA ALA A 403 -7.50 -27.51 -5.52
C ALA A 403 -7.56 -28.83 -4.75
N GLN A 404 -8.48 -28.93 -3.79
CA GLN A 404 -8.77 -30.11 -3.00
C GLN A 404 -10.22 -30.51 -3.23
N PRO A 405 -10.52 -31.83 -3.19
CA PRO A 405 -11.87 -32.35 -3.34
C PRO A 405 -12.86 -31.59 -2.48
#